data_AF-A0A7W0LPZ1-F1
#
_entry.id   AF-A0A7W0LPZ1-F1
#
_cell.length_a   1.000
_cell.length_b   1.000
_cell.length_c   1.000
_cell.angle_alpha   90.00
_cell.angle_beta   90.00
_cell.angle_gamma   90.00
#
_symmetry.space_group_name_H-M   'P 1'
#
loop_
_entity.id
_entity.type
_entity.pdbx_description
1 polymer ?
#
loop_
_entity_poly.entity_id
_entity_poly.type
_entity_poly.pdbx_seq_one_letter_code
_entity_poly.pdbx_strand_id
1 'polypeptide(L)'
;MHPIERLRSVARAGSVGQLDLVREAASALGGLGDDGGGLVLACKRLVDRQPTSGLLWWLCSKLLQAADPRAEAWRCVDEVEADPTARHLADELADGARVTVLG
;
A
#
# COMPACT_ATOMS: atom_id res chain seq x y z
N MET A 1 12.67 0.99 -14.69
CA MET A 1 11.82 2.12 -14.23
C MET A 1 12.48 2.71 -12.98
N HIS A 2 12.66 4.03 -12.91
CA HIS A 2 13.26 4.70 -11.75
C HIS A 2 12.25 4.75 -10.56
N PRO A 3 12.68 4.64 -9.29
CA PRO A 3 11.75 4.61 -8.14
C PRO A 3 10.76 5.78 -8.08
N ILE A 4 11.20 6.98 -8.47
CA ILE A 4 10.35 8.18 -8.52
C ILE A 4 9.28 8.10 -9.63
N GLU A 5 9.58 7.46 -10.75
CA GLU A 5 8.63 7.30 -11.87
C GLU A 5 7.53 6.30 -11.49
N ARG A 6 7.90 5.23 -10.79
CA ARG A 6 6.97 4.27 -10.19
C ARG A 6 5.98 4.96 -9.26
N LEU A 7 6.45 5.80 -8.34
CA LEU A 7 5.58 6.58 -7.45
C LEU A 7 4.63 7.52 -8.19
N ARG A 8 5.06 8.11 -9.31
CA ARG A 8 4.19 8.96 -10.14
C ARG A 8 3.10 8.16 -10.85
N SER A 9 3.36 6.90 -11.19
CA SER A 9 2.36 5.99 -11.75
C SER A 9 1.32 5.62 -10.68
N VAL A 10 1.78 5.17 -9.51
CA VAL A 10 0.96 4.83 -8.34
C VAL A 10 0.05 5.98 -7.92
N ALA A 11 0.61 7.19 -7.84
CA ALA A 11 -0.15 8.36 -7.41
C ALA A 11 -1.27 8.78 -8.40
N ARG A 12 -1.24 8.28 -9.64
CA ARG A 12 -2.25 8.56 -10.69
C ARG A 12 -3.19 7.38 -10.94
N ALA A 13 -2.92 6.23 -10.32
CA ALA A 13 -3.77 5.06 -10.43
C ALA A 13 -5.16 5.40 -9.86
N GLY A 14 -6.21 5.19 -10.67
CA GLY A 14 -7.60 5.25 -10.24
C GLY A 14 -8.00 3.98 -9.49
N SER A 15 -8.97 3.22 -10.00
CA SER A 15 -9.45 1.93 -9.44
C SER A 15 -8.47 0.77 -9.64
N VAL A 16 -7.18 0.99 -9.36
CA VAL A 16 -6.19 -0.09 -9.25
C VAL A 16 -6.43 -0.83 -7.94
N GLY A 17 -6.26 -2.15 -7.95
CA GLY A 17 -6.40 -2.96 -6.74
C GLY A 17 -5.54 -2.39 -5.61
N GLN A 18 -6.11 -2.26 -4.41
CA GLN A 18 -5.37 -1.64 -3.30
C GLN A 18 -4.07 -2.40 -2.96
N LEU A 19 -4.03 -3.70 -3.23
CA LEU A 19 -2.84 -4.54 -3.16
C LEU A 19 -1.74 -4.09 -4.13
N ASP A 20 -2.06 -3.85 -5.39
CA ASP A 20 -1.09 -3.38 -6.39
C ASP A 20 -0.55 -2.00 -6.02
N LEU A 21 -1.42 -1.12 -5.50
CA LEU A 21 -1.04 0.20 -5.00
C LEU A 21 -0.02 0.10 -3.86
N VAL A 22 -0.27 -0.78 -2.88
CA VAL A 22 0.64 -1.03 -1.75
C VAL A 22 1.95 -1.64 -2.23
N ARG A 23 1.91 -2.65 -3.10
CA ARG A 23 3.12 -3.31 -3.64
C ARG A 23 4.03 -2.32 -4.37
N GLU A 24 3.46 -1.49 -5.23
CA GLU A 24 4.24 -0.51 -5.98
C GLU A 24 4.77 0.63 -5.07
N ALA A 25 3.96 1.09 -4.11
CA ALA A 25 4.41 2.07 -3.11
C ALA A 25 5.53 1.50 -2.23
N ALA A 26 5.38 0.28 -1.72
CA ALA A 26 6.37 -0.43 -0.93
C ALA A 26 7.69 -0.61 -1.69
N SER A 27 7.62 -1.04 -2.96
CA SER A 27 8.79 -1.18 -3.81
C SER A 27 9.55 0.14 -3.97
N ALA A 28 8.84 1.25 -4.18
CA ALA A 28 9.47 2.53 -4.40
C ALA A 28 9.99 3.20 -3.12
N LEU A 29 9.24 3.11 -2.01
CA LEU A 29 9.65 3.65 -0.71
C LEU A 29 10.81 2.83 -0.11
N GLY A 30 10.74 1.50 -0.13
CA GLY A 30 11.85 0.63 0.27
C GLY A 30 13.10 0.78 -0.61
N GLY A 31 12.91 1.30 -1.83
CA GLY A 31 14.00 1.68 -2.73
C GLY A 31 14.85 2.86 -2.25
N LEU A 32 14.34 3.69 -1.32
CA LEU A 32 15.04 4.85 -0.77
C LEU A 32 16.13 4.47 0.26
N GLY A 33 16.10 3.23 0.77
CA GLY A 33 17.14 2.70 1.65
C GLY A 33 17.37 3.56 2.90
N ASP A 34 18.62 3.94 3.13
CA ASP A 34 19.05 4.70 4.31
C ASP A 34 18.82 6.23 4.19
N ASP A 35 18.26 6.72 3.08
CA ASP A 35 17.87 8.13 2.94
C ASP A 35 16.57 8.41 3.72
N GLY A 36 16.71 8.55 5.04
CA GLY A 36 15.60 8.85 5.93
C GLY A 36 14.90 10.18 5.60
N GLY A 37 15.64 11.19 5.14
CA GLY A 37 15.07 12.47 4.72
C GLY A 37 14.22 12.33 3.46
N GLY A 38 14.73 11.61 2.46
CA GLY A 38 14.00 11.26 1.25
C GLY A 38 12.75 10.43 1.53
N LEU A 39 12.83 9.47 2.45
CA LEU A 39 11.70 8.65 2.88
C LEU A 39 10.58 9.49 3.49
N VAL A 40 10.88 10.37 4.45
CA VAL A 40 9.90 11.27 5.06
C VAL A 40 9.19 12.13 4.00
N LEU A 41 9.97 12.73 3.10
CA LEU A 41 9.42 13.58 2.04
C LEU A 41 8.55 12.80 1.06
N ALA A 42 8.96 11.57 0.70
CA ALA A 42 8.19 10.71 -0.18
C ALA A 42 6.87 10.26 0.46
N CYS A 43 6.90 9.82 1.72
CA CYS A 43 5.72 9.46 2.50
C CYS A 43 4.71 10.62 2.58
N LYS A 44 5.17 11.82 2.95
CA LYS A 44 4.33 13.02 2.98
C LYS A 44 3.66 13.28 1.63
N ARG A 45 4.44 13.28 0.55
CA ARG A 45 3.94 13.55 -0.81
C ARG A 45 2.96 12.50 -1.32
N LEU A 46 3.10 11.25 -0.88
CA LEU A 46 2.21 10.16 -1.25
C LEU A 46 0.87 10.30 -0.53
N VAL A 47 0.92 10.53 0.78
CA VAL A 47 -0.26 10.78 1.62
C VAL A 47 -1.01 12.04 1.18
N ASP A 48 -0.32 13.15 0.93
CA ASP A 48 -0.94 14.40 0.45
C ASP A 48 -1.70 14.19 -0.88
N ARG A 49 -1.27 13.24 -1.71
CA ARG A 49 -1.90 12.92 -3.00
C ARG A 49 -3.02 11.88 -2.90
N GLN A 50 -2.96 11.00 -1.91
CA GLN A 50 -3.90 9.91 -1.71
C GLN A 50 -4.45 9.93 -0.28
N PRO A 51 -5.07 11.06 0.15
CA PRO A 51 -5.39 11.28 1.56
C PRO A 51 -6.44 10.29 2.10
N THR A 52 -7.26 9.73 1.22
CA THR A 52 -8.31 8.75 1.56
C THR A 52 -7.80 7.31 1.58
N SER A 53 -6.55 7.04 1.16
CA SER A 53 -6.00 5.69 1.15
C SER A 53 -5.45 5.32 2.52
N GLY A 54 -6.29 4.68 3.35
CA GLY A 54 -5.89 4.20 4.68
C GLY A 54 -4.68 3.25 4.64
N LEU A 55 -4.59 2.39 3.62
CA LEU A 55 -3.46 1.48 3.45
C LEU A 55 -2.13 2.21 3.19
N LEU A 56 -2.15 3.32 2.44
CA LEU A 56 -0.93 4.11 2.22
C LEU A 56 -0.49 4.85 3.48
N TRP A 57 -1.44 5.37 4.27
CA TRP A 57 -1.15 5.92 5.60
C TRP A 57 -0.49 4.87 6.51
N TRP A 58 -1.07 3.67 6.55
CA TRP A 58 -0.56 2.56 7.33
C TRP A 58 0.85 2.15 6.90
N LEU A 59 1.08 1.94 5.59
CA LEU A 59 2.41 1.61 5.04
C LEU A 59 3.44 2.68 5.40
N CYS A 60 3.14 3.97 5.16
CA CYS A 60 4.07 5.06 5.45
C CYS A 60 4.43 5.11 6.94
N SER A 61 3.45 4.91 7.82
CA SER A 61 3.67 4.87 9.27
C SER A 61 4.62 3.74 9.69
N LYS A 62 4.46 2.54 9.10
CA LYS A 62 5.30 1.37 9.38
C LYS A 62 6.75 1.60 8.94
N LEU A 63 6.94 2.13 7.73
CA LEU A 63 8.27 2.40 7.19
C LEU A 63 9.04 3.46 7.98
N LEU A 64 8.36 4.53 8.41
CA LEU A 64 8.99 5.62 9.16
C LEU A 64 9.46 5.21 10.56
N GLN A 65 8.94 4.10 11.10
CA GLN A 65 9.31 3.56 12.41
C GLN A 65 10.29 2.38 12.31
N ALA A 66 10.53 1.87 11.10
CA ALA A 66 11.36 0.70 10.88
C ALA A 66 12.85 1.05 10.91
N ALA A 67 13.64 0.20 11.57
CA ALA A 67 15.11 0.27 11.49
C ALA A 67 15.63 -0.10 10.10
N ASP A 68 14.90 -0.97 9.38
CA ASP A 68 15.15 -1.32 7.99
C ASP A 68 13.85 -1.11 7.17
N PRO A 69 13.67 0.08 6.58
CA PRO A 69 12.49 0.39 5.76
C PRO A 69 12.35 -0.52 4.54
N ARG A 70 13.45 -1.06 4.00
CA ARG A 70 13.38 -1.95 2.84
C ARG A 70 12.78 -3.30 3.22
N ALA A 71 13.26 -3.90 4.31
CA ALA A 71 12.71 -5.16 4.80
C ALA A 71 11.25 -4.98 5.26
N GLU A 72 10.95 -3.89 5.98
CA GLU A 72 9.60 -3.62 6.45
C GLU A 72 8.61 -3.41 5.29
N ALA A 73 9.03 -2.77 4.19
CA ALA A 73 8.18 -2.60 3.02
C ALA A 73 7.66 -3.93 2.46
N TRP A 74 8.52 -4.94 2.36
CA TRP A 74 8.12 -6.25 1.88
C TRP A 74 7.27 -7.01 2.90
N ARG A 75 7.57 -6.88 4.20
CA ARG A 75 6.70 -7.44 5.25
C ARG A 75 5.29 -6.87 5.20
N CYS A 76 5.15 -5.56 4.96
CA CYS A 76 3.84 -4.94 4.80
C CYS A 76 3.09 -5.48 3.57
N VAL A 77 3.78 -5.76 2.46
CA VAL A 77 3.16 -6.40 1.30
C VAL A 77 2.66 -7.80 1.67
N ASP A 78 3.50 -8.61 2.29
CA ASP A 78 3.14 -9.97 2.70
C ASP A 78 1.94 -9.96 3.67
N GLU A 79 1.88 -9.00 4.59
CA GLU A 79 0.78 -8.85 5.55
C GLU A 79 -0.56 -8.53 4.87
N VAL A 80 -0.56 -7.62 3.88
CA VAL A 80 -1.78 -7.29 3.12
C VAL A 80 -2.18 -8.45 2.20
N GLU A 81 -1.23 -9.17 1.61
CA GLU A 81 -1.51 -10.35 0.79
C GLU A 81 -2.06 -11.52 1.59
N ALA A 82 -1.63 -11.66 2.84
CA ALA A 82 -2.11 -12.69 3.75
C ALA A 82 -3.45 -12.35 4.42
N ASP A 83 -4.00 -11.14 4.21
CA ASP A 83 -5.21 -10.68 4.88
C ASP A 83 -6.40 -11.65 4.63
N PRO A 84 -6.91 -12.34 5.68
CA PRO A 84 -7.99 -13.29 5.53
C PRO A 84 -9.38 -12.63 5.41
N THR A 85 -9.48 -11.30 5.56
CA THR A 85 -10.76 -10.59 5.68
C THR A 85 -11.74 -10.90 4.56
N ALA A 86 -11.28 -10.90 3.30
CA ALA A 86 -12.14 -11.22 2.16
C ALA A 86 -12.68 -12.66 2.20
N ARG A 87 -11.88 -13.61 2.70
CA ARG A 87 -12.28 -15.01 2.84
C ARG A 87 -13.32 -15.17 3.95
N HIS A 88 -13.05 -14.59 5.12
CA HIS A 88 -14.02 -14.60 6.21
C HIS A 88 -15.34 -13.95 5.81
N LEU A 89 -15.30 -12.84 5.05
CA LEU A 89 -16.52 -12.20 4.55
C LEU A 89 -17.29 -13.12 3.59
N ALA A 90 -16.59 -13.88 2.75
CA ALA A 90 -17.22 -14.84 1.85
C ALA A 90 -17.87 -16.00 2.62
N ASP A 91 -17.23 -16.49 3.69
CA ASP A 91 -17.73 -17.58 4.53
C ASP A 91 -19.03 -17.19 5.29
N GLU A 92 -19.23 -15.89 5.56
CA GLU A 92 -20.44 -15.36 6.21
C GLU A 92 -21.61 -15.12 5.24
N LEU A 93 -21.40 -15.23 3.93
CA LEU A 93 -22.48 -15.06 2.95
C LEU A 93 -23.37 -16.31 2.92
N ALA A 94 -24.69 -16.09 2.92
CA ALA A 94 -25.65 -17.17 2.74
C ALA A 94 -25.48 -17.82 1.35
N ASP A 95 -25.71 -19.14 1.28
CA ASP A 95 -25.70 -19.86 0.01
C ASP A 95 -26.65 -19.23 -1.01
N GLY A 96 -26.14 -18.95 -2.21
CA GLY A 96 -26.90 -18.31 -3.28
C GLY A 96 -27.17 -16.81 -3.10
N ALA A 97 -26.51 -16.16 -2.14
CA ALA A 97 -26.58 -14.70 -1.98
C ALA A 97 -26.18 -13.97 -3.27
N ARG A 98 -26.89 -12.88 -3.59
CA ARG A 98 -26.57 -11.97 -4.69
C ARG A 98 -25.99 -10.69 -4.10
N VAL A 99 -24.75 -10.39 -4.47
CA VAL A 99 -24.03 -9.22 -3.97
C VAL A 99 -23.89 -8.19 -5.09
N THR A 100 -24.22 -6.93 -4.79
CA THR A 100 -23.92 -5.79 -5.66
C THR A 100 -22.75 -5.03 -5.05
N VAL A 101 -21.68 -4.84 -5.83
CA VAL A 101 -20.48 -4.10 -5.40
C VAL A 101 -20.52 -2.70 -5.99
N LEU A 102 -20.12 -1.71 -5.19
CA LEU A 102 -19.93 -0.32 -5.59
C LEU A 102 -18.44 0.00 -5.57
N GLY A 103 -17.95 0.65 -6.62
CA GLY A 103 -16.55 1.06 -6.79
C GLY A 103 -16.43 2.35 -7.58
#